data_AF-A0A645BCD9-F1
#
_entry.id   AF-A0A645BCD9-F1
#
_cell.length_a   1.000
_cell.length_b   1.000
_cell.length_c   1.000
_cell.angle_alpha   90.00
_cell.angle_beta   90.00
_cell.angle_gamma   90.00
#
_symmetry.space_group_name_H-M   'P 1'
#
loop_
_entity.id
_entity.type
_entity.pdbx_description
1 polymer ?
#
loop_
_entity_poly.entity_id
_entity_poly.type
_entity_poly.pdbx_seq_one_letter_code
_entity_poly.pdbx_strand_id
1 'polypeptide(L)'
;MVIGGLTGLDGSGFSGLPLVGTLANTFGTAVNCSVPLLGALGQIAAIFIGGGTIIPWGLMPVAAIADVNPLELARKNFVPVMIGFFFTFLTACLLI
;
A
#
# COMPACT_ATOMS: atom_id res chain seq x y z
N MET A 1 1.55 -2.68 7.27
CA MET A 1 1.33 -3.09 5.86
C MET A 1 -0.02 -3.77 5.65
N VAL A 2 -0.31 -4.89 6.33
CA VAL A 2 -1.56 -5.66 6.10
C VAL A 2 -2.81 -4.78 6.17
N ILE A 3 -2.96 -3.97 7.22
CA ILE A 3 -4.12 -3.09 7.39
C ILE A 3 -4.24 -2.08 6.25
N GLY A 4 -3.13 -1.41 5.90
CA GLY A 4 -3.11 -0.50 4.75
C GLY A 4 -3.51 -1.18 3.45
N GLY A 5 -3.00 -2.40 3.22
CA GLY A 5 -3.37 -3.18 2.05
C GLY A 5 -4.84 -3.59 2.02
N LEU A 6 -5.40 -4.03 3.14
CA LEU A 6 -6.83 -4.37 3.25
C LEU A 6 -7.71 -3.15 3.01
N THR A 7 -7.36 -1.99 3.57
CA THR A 7 -8.12 -0.75 3.34
C THR A 7 -8.04 -0.31 1.88
N GLY A 8 -6.90 -0.53 1.21
CA GLY A 8 -6.76 -0.23 -0.20
C GLY A 8 -7.63 -1.11 -1.12
N LEU A 9 -8.18 -2.22 -0.65
CA LEU A 9 -9.07 -3.06 -1.47
C LEU A 9 -10.36 -2.34 -1.87
N ASP A 10 -10.74 -1.25 -1.18
CA ASP A 10 -11.88 -0.42 -1.55
C ASP A 10 -11.65 0.42 -2.82
N GLY A 11 -10.41 0.42 -3.35
CA GLY A 11 -10.02 1.18 -4.55
C GLY A 11 -9.53 2.60 -4.27
N SER A 12 -9.41 3.01 -3.01
CA SER A 12 -8.85 4.28 -2.58
C SER A 12 -7.51 4.07 -1.88
N GLY A 13 -6.45 4.69 -2.41
CA GLY A 13 -5.15 4.72 -1.74
C GLY A 13 -5.12 5.56 -0.46
N PHE A 14 -6.18 6.35 -0.19
CA PHE A 14 -6.20 7.36 0.85
C PHE A 14 -7.17 7.06 2.01
N SER A 15 -8.17 6.19 1.78
CA SER A 15 -9.22 5.87 2.77
C SER A 15 -8.64 5.26 4.05
N GLY A 16 -7.59 4.46 3.92
CA GLY A 16 -6.90 3.80 5.04
C GLY A 16 -5.92 4.67 5.83
N LEU A 17 -5.57 5.88 5.35
CA LEU A 17 -4.49 6.67 5.96
C LEU A 17 -4.78 7.10 7.41
N PRO A 18 -6.00 7.55 7.77
CA PRO A 18 -6.32 7.86 9.16
C PRO A 18 -6.15 6.66 10.08
N LEU A 19 -6.62 5.46 9.66
CA LEU A 19 -6.51 4.23 10.43
C LEU A 19 -5.06 3.76 10.57
N VAL A 20 -4.29 3.81 9.48
CA VAL A 20 -2.86 3.49 9.52
C VAL A 20 -2.11 4.46 10.45
N GLY A 21 -2.41 5.75 10.38
CA GLY A 21 -1.78 6.77 11.21
C GLY A 21 -2.09 6.60 12.70
N THR A 22 -3.35 6.34 13.05
CA THR A 22 -3.73 6.10 14.45
C THR A 22 -3.06 4.85 15.00
N LEU A 23 -3.04 3.74 14.25
CA LEU A 23 -2.36 2.52 14.68
C LEU A 23 -0.85 2.67 14.78
N ALA A 24 -0.24 3.40 13.84
CA ALA A 24 1.19 3.71 13.92
C ALA A 24 1.52 4.52 15.18
N ASN A 25 0.67 5.47 15.56
CA ASN A 25 0.83 6.23 16.80
C ASN A 25 0.68 5.32 18.03
N THR A 26 -0.38 4.51 18.10
CA THR A 26 -0.62 3.59 19.21
C THR A 26 0.52 2.57 19.39
N PHE A 27 0.92 1.88 18.33
CA PHE A 27 1.97 0.86 18.45
C PHE A 27 3.36 1.48 18.58
N GLY A 28 3.66 2.54 17.82
CA GLY A 28 4.96 3.21 17.89
C GLY A 28 5.25 3.76 19.29
N THR A 29 4.25 4.37 19.94
CA THR A 29 4.40 4.83 21.33
C THR A 29 4.49 3.68 22.33
N ALA A 30 3.70 2.61 22.16
CA ALA A 30 3.70 1.46 23.07
C ALA A 30 5.04 0.69 23.08
N VAL A 31 5.71 0.56 21.93
CA VAL A 31 6.99 -0.16 21.81
C VAL A 31 8.22 0.75 21.68
N ASN A 32 8.07 2.07 21.87
CA ASN A 32 9.13 3.07 21.66
C ASN A 32 9.81 2.98 20.27
N CYS A 33 9.00 2.75 19.23
CA CYS A 33 9.42 2.68 17.83
C CYS A 33 9.06 3.97 17.09
N SER A 34 9.71 4.20 15.94
CA SER A 34 9.43 5.34 15.06
C SER A 34 7.99 5.31 14.51
N VAL A 35 7.13 6.19 15.03
CA VAL A 35 5.75 6.40 14.55
C VAL A 35 5.71 6.80 13.06
N PRO A 36 6.54 7.74 12.57
CA PRO A 36 6.54 8.10 11.15
C PRO A 36 6.86 6.91 10.23
N LEU A 37 7.76 6.03 10.65
CA LEU A 37 8.18 4.88 9.85
C LEU A 37 7.09 3.80 9.78
N LEU A 38 6.44 3.52 10.92
CA LEU A 38 5.27 2.63 10.99
C LEU A 38 4.09 3.15 10.17
N GLY A 39 3.88 4.47 10.21
CA GLY A 39 2.89 5.16 9.37
C GLY A 39 3.20 4.95 7.90
N ALA A 40 4.40 5.35 7.46
CA ALA A 40 4.84 5.23 6.07
C ALA A 40 4.68 3.80 5.52
N LEU A 41 5.05 2.78 6.29
CA LEU A 41 4.85 1.37 5.95
C LEU A 41 3.39 1.03 5.59
N GLY A 42 2.43 1.50 6.39
CA GLY A 42 1.02 1.25 6.11
C GLY A 42 0.49 2.10 4.95
N GLN A 43 0.96 3.34 4.80
CA GLN A 43 0.55 4.25 3.73
C GLN A 43 0.98 3.71 2.36
N ILE A 44 2.23 3.24 2.24
CA ILE A 44 2.73 2.61 1.00
C ILE A 44 1.84 1.44 0.58
N ALA A 45 1.46 0.58 1.53
CA ALA A 45 0.60 -0.57 1.24
C ALA A 45 -0.79 -0.15 0.75
N ALA A 46 -1.40 0.85 1.39
CA ALA A 46 -2.72 1.38 0.99
C ALA A 46 -2.68 1.99 -0.41
N ILE A 47 -1.68 2.82 -0.69
CA ILE A 47 -1.54 3.51 -1.98
C ILE A 47 -1.24 2.54 -3.11
N PHE A 48 -0.37 1.56 -2.91
CA PHE A 48 -0.05 0.62 -3.98
C PHE A 48 -1.24 -0.29 -4.27
N ILE A 49 -1.89 -0.86 -3.24
CA ILE A 49 -3.05 -1.73 -3.48
C ILE A 49 -4.24 -0.94 -4.02
N GLY A 50 -4.67 0.11 -3.34
CA GLY A 50 -5.89 0.86 -3.67
C GLY A 50 -5.70 2.00 -4.66
N GLY A 51 -4.57 2.69 -4.64
CA GLY A 51 -4.28 3.83 -5.53
C GLY A 51 -4.05 3.46 -7.00
N GLY A 52 -3.98 2.18 -7.35
CA GLY A 52 -4.14 1.75 -8.74
C GLY A 52 -3.13 0.74 -9.29
N THR A 53 -2.30 0.09 -8.46
CA THR A 53 -1.39 -0.95 -8.99
C THR A 53 -2.05 -2.34 -9.03
N ILE A 54 -2.85 -2.68 -8.02
CA ILE A 54 -3.54 -3.98 -7.94
C ILE A 54 -5.05 -3.83 -8.14
N ILE A 55 -5.69 -2.88 -7.46
CA ILE A 55 -7.14 -2.68 -7.60
C ILE A 55 -7.46 -1.81 -8.81
N PRO A 56 -8.45 -2.18 -9.65
CA PRO A 56 -8.65 -1.54 -10.95
C PRO A 56 -9.06 -0.06 -10.96
N TRP A 57 -9.30 0.59 -9.82
CA TRP A 57 -9.83 1.96 -9.76
C TRP A 57 -8.91 3.00 -10.44
N GLY A 58 -7.68 3.16 -9.95
CA GLY A 58 -6.67 4.04 -10.57
C GLY A 58 -5.98 3.44 -11.80
N LEU A 59 -6.05 2.12 -11.92
CA LEU A 59 -5.48 1.34 -13.03
C LEU A 59 -6.27 1.51 -14.34
N MET A 60 -7.60 1.66 -14.27
CA MET A 60 -8.48 1.68 -15.44
C MET A 60 -8.12 2.81 -16.43
N PRO A 61 -7.89 4.07 -16.01
CA PRO A 61 -7.44 5.12 -16.92
C PRO A 61 -6.10 4.78 -17.61
N VAL A 62 -5.16 4.16 -16.89
CA VAL A 62 -3.86 3.75 -17.44
C VAL A 62 -4.04 2.63 -18.46
N ALA A 63 -4.87 1.63 -18.14
CA ALA A 63 -5.18 0.53 -19.05
C ALA A 63 -5.88 1.03 -20.33
N ALA A 64 -6.77 2.03 -20.21
CA ALA A 64 -7.43 2.65 -21.35
C ALA A 64 -6.46 3.42 -22.26
N ILE A 65 -5.51 4.18 -21.69
CA ILE A 65 -4.48 4.89 -22.47
C ILE A 65 -3.52 3.89 -23.15
N ALA A 66 -3.18 2.81 -22.46
CA ALA A 66 -2.28 1.77 -22.96
C ALA A 66 -2.95 0.75 -23.90
N ASP A 67 -4.27 0.85 -24.11
CA ASP A 67 -5.08 -0.08 -24.89
C ASP A 67 -4.90 -1.56 -24.47
N VAL A 68 -4.92 -1.82 -23.16
CA VAL A 68 -4.79 -3.16 -22.59
C VAL A 68 -5.96 -3.49 -21.66
N ASN A 69 -6.20 -4.78 -21.44
CA ASN A 69 -7.20 -5.21 -20.48
C ASN A 69 -6.77 -4.84 -19.03
N PRO A 70 -7.60 -4.11 -18.26
CA PRO A 70 -7.24 -3.69 -16.91
C PRO A 70 -7.00 -4.86 -15.97
N LEU A 71 -7.76 -5.95 -16.07
CA LEU A 71 -7.57 -7.11 -15.21
C LEU A 71 -6.24 -7.82 -15.49
N GLU A 72 -5.82 -7.88 -16.75
CA GLU A 72 -4.51 -8.41 -17.11
C GLU A 72 -3.37 -7.53 -16.60
N LEU A 73 -3.52 -6.20 -16.69
CA LEU A 73 -2.56 -5.25 -16.17
C LEU A 73 -2.42 -5.38 -14.64
N ALA A 74 -3.54 -5.48 -13.91
CA ALA A 74 -3.53 -5.73 -12.47
C ALA A 74 -2.77 -7.03 -12.10
N ARG A 75 -3.00 -8.11 -12.85
CA ARG A 75 -2.29 -9.38 -12.65
C ARG A 75 -0.79 -9.27 -12.89
N LYS A 76 -0.38 -8.54 -13.94
CA LYS A 76 1.03 -8.27 -14.23
C LYS A 76 1.70 -7.44 -13.14
N ASN A 77 0.96 -6.49 -12.54
CA ASN A 77 1.46 -5.66 -11.45
C ASN A 77 1.57 -6.39 -10.11
N PHE A 78 0.81 -7.46 -9.90
CA PHE A 78 0.78 -8.18 -8.62
C PHE A 78 2.19 -8.61 -8.15
N VAL A 79 2.96 -9.27 -9.02
CA VAL A 79 4.30 -9.77 -8.66
C VAL A 79 5.27 -8.62 -8.34
N PRO A 80 5.44 -7.59 -9.20
CA PRO A 80 6.25 -6.42 -8.88
C PRO A 80 5.88 -5.72 -7.57
N VAL A 81 4.58 -5.58 -7.29
CA VAL A 81 4.09 -4.91 -6.08
C VAL A 81 4.43 -5.73 -4.84
N MET A 82 4.22 -7.05 -4.88
CA MET A 82 4.57 -7.94 -3.77
C MET A 82 6.08 -7.95 -3.49
N ILE A 83 6.92 -7.89 -4.53
CA ILE A 83 8.37 -7.73 -4.38
C ILE A 83 8.69 -6.38 -3.73
N GLY A 84 8.09 -5.29 -4.20
CA GLY A 84 8.27 -3.97 -3.61
C GLY A 84 7.87 -3.94 -2.14
N PHE A 85 6.78 -4.61 -1.77
CA PHE A 85 6.34 -4.73 -0.38
C PHE A 85 7.32 -5.51 0.48
N PHE A 86 7.88 -6.60 -0.04
CA PHE A 86 8.89 -7.36 0.67
C PHE A 86 10.12 -6.51 1.00
N PHE A 87 10.66 -5.78 0.01
CA PHE A 87 11.80 -4.89 0.24
C PHE A 87 11.47 -3.67 1.10
N THR A 88 10.25 -3.12 0.98
CA THR A 88 9.78 -2.04 1.85
C THR A 88 9.74 -2.51 3.31
N PHE A 89 9.21 -3.71 3.55
CA PHE A 89 9.16 -4.31 4.88
C PHE A 89 10.57 -4.52 5.44
N LEU A 90 11.46 -5.15 4.67
CA LEU A 90 12.85 -5.36 5.08
C LEU A 90 13.56 -4.04 5.41
N THR A 91 13.40 -3.03 4.56
CA THR A 91 14.01 -1.72 4.78
C THR A 91 13.49 -1.09 6.06
N ALA A 92 12.19 -1.19 6.31
CA ALA A 92 11.63 -0.67 7.55
C ALA A 92 12.11 -1.43 8.79
N CYS A 93 12.28 -2.76 8.72
CA CYS A 93 12.88 -3.55 9.80
C CYS A 93 14.32 -3.14 10.12
N LEU A 94 15.07 -2.60 9.15
CA LEU A 94 16.44 -2.11 9.35
C LEU A 94 16.48 -0.67 9.90
N LEU A 95 15.42 0.11 9.70
CA LEU A 95 15.32 1.52 10.10
C LEU A 95 14.60 1.72 11.45
N ILE A 96 13.91 0.68 11.95
CA ILE A 96 13.32 0.61 13.30
C ILE A 96 14.41 0.18 14.28
#